data_AF-Q319N8-F1
#
_entry.id   AF-Q319N8-F1
#
_cell.length_a   1.000
_cell.length_b   1.000
_cell.length_c   1.000
_cell.angle_alpha   90.00
_cell.angle_beta   90.00
_cell.angle_gamma   90.00
#
_symmetry.space_group_name_H-M   'P 1'
#
loop_
_entity.id
_entity.type
_entity.pdbx_description
1 polymer ?
#
loop_
_entity_poly.entity_id
_entity_poly.type
_entity_poly.pdbx_seq_one_letter_code
_entity_poly.pdbx_strand_id
1 'polypeptide(L)'
;MKTYVFDIDGTICTNTYGEYKKAEPFLENILKVNSLYENGNYIKYFTARGSGTGIDWHDLTKKQLDTWGAKYHELILGKPEGDFYIDDKGKNALTYNWANTSIPLNDKNYGNVIKQEIIKSINTLENFLENHSSISSIEKVSKLCQECLKKGGKIIFAGNGGSFADAQHLSAEFISKLLTDRNPLPAIALGTNSSSTTAIGNDYGFENIFSRELDALGNSNDLFLAFSTSGNSQNIINALKKCEENSINYFIFTGKDGGLCSELFSNIIKVPSDNTAIIQQLHITLGHIICKLAEQNFLNHE
;
A
#
# COMPACT_ATOMS: atom_id res chain seq x y z
N MET A 1 -6.82 8.26 -35.30
CA MET A 1 -6.68 9.60 -34.69
C MET A 1 -6.89 9.48 -33.19
N LYS A 2 -5.95 9.97 -32.38
CA LYS A 2 -6.01 9.99 -30.91
C LYS A 2 -5.88 11.43 -30.41
N THR A 3 -6.44 11.70 -29.24
CA THR A 3 -6.34 12.99 -28.56
C THR A 3 -5.28 12.92 -27.46
N TYR A 4 -4.17 13.63 -27.65
CA TYR A 4 -3.12 13.77 -26.65
C TYR A 4 -3.26 15.11 -25.93
N VAL A 5 -3.14 15.06 -24.62
CA VAL A 5 -3.20 16.20 -23.72
C VAL A 5 -1.85 16.29 -23.00
N PHE A 6 -1.15 17.41 -23.19
CA PHE A 6 0.16 17.66 -22.61
C PHE A 6 0.06 18.76 -21.56
N ASP A 7 0.54 18.49 -20.36
CA ASP A 7 0.85 19.58 -19.43
C ASP A 7 1.96 20.44 -20.03
N ILE A 8 1.93 21.74 -19.77
CA ILE A 8 2.95 22.66 -20.27
C ILE A 8 4.13 22.71 -19.30
N ASP A 9 3.86 22.94 -18.01
CA ASP A 9 4.87 23.27 -17.01
C ASP A 9 5.54 22.00 -16.47
N GLY A 10 6.84 21.80 -16.73
CA GLY A 10 7.57 20.58 -16.38
C GLY A 10 7.59 19.51 -17.48
N THR A 11 6.74 19.67 -18.52
CA THR A 11 6.65 18.72 -19.64
C THR A 11 7.07 19.34 -20.98
N ILE A 12 6.63 20.57 -21.28
CA ILE A 12 6.96 21.29 -22.52
C ILE A 12 7.96 22.41 -22.28
N CYS A 13 7.94 23.00 -21.10
CA CYS A 13 8.92 23.99 -20.67
C CYS A 13 9.29 23.76 -19.20
N THR A 14 10.31 24.47 -18.72
CA THR A 14 10.68 24.48 -17.31
C THR A 14 9.51 24.91 -16.43
N ASN A 15 9.33 24.22 -15.29
CA ASN A 15 8.40 24.65 -14.26
C ASN A 15 9.04 25.79 -13.46
N THR A 16 8.41 26.96 -13.49
CA THR A 16 8.93 28.20 -12.90
C THR A 16 8.19 28.62 -11.63
N TYR A 17 7.30 27.78 -11.10
CA TYR A 17 6.57 28.02 -9.85
C TYR A 17 5.89 29.40 -9.76
N GLY A 18 5.33 29.89 -10.87
CA GLY A 18 4.63 31.17 -10.94
C GLY A 18 5.35 32.27 -11.71
N GLU A 19 6.66 32.14 -11.96
CA GLU A 19 7.43 33.09 -12.77
C GLU A 19 7.40 32.75 -14.27
N TYR A 20 6.21 32.51 -14.82
CA TYR A 20 6.00 31.90 -16.15
C TYR A 20 6.66 32.63 -17.32
N LYS A 21 6.95 33.93 -17.19
CA LYS A 21 7.71 34.70 -18.19
C LYS A 21 9.14 34.18 -18.39
N LYS A 22 9.71 33.52 -17.38
CA LYS A 22 11.05 32.93 -17.40
C LYS A 22 11.07 31.47 -17.88
N ALA A 23 9.92 30.91 -18.27
CA ALA A 23 9.86 29.53 -18.72
C ALA A 23 10.71 29.33 -19.99
N GLU A 24 11.53 28.28 -20.01
CA GLU A 24 12.39 27.90 -21.12
C GLU A 24 11.88 26.60 -21.76
N PRO A 25 11.85 26.51 -23.11
CA PRO A 25 11.27 25.35 -23.79
C PRO A 25 12.17 24.11 -23.71
N PHE A 26 11.54 22.96 -23.57
CA PHE A 26 12.16 21.67 -23.87
C PHE A 26 11.97 21.35 -25.35
N LEU A 27 12.88 21.88 -26.20
CA LEU A 27 12.78 21.78 -27.66
C LEU A 27 12.63 20.34 -28.15
N GLU A 28 13.30 19.37 -27.52
CA GLU A 28 13.18 17.95 -27.87
C GLU A 28 11.75 17.43 -27.67
N ASN A 29 11.07 17.82 -26.59
CA ASN A 29 9.69 17.41 -26.31
C ASN A 29 8.73 18.08 -27.29
N ILE A 30 8.98 19.36 -27.64
CA ILE A 30 8.20 20.06 -28.65
C ILE A 30 8.32 19.37 -30.02
N LEU A 31 9.51 18.95 -30.43
CA LEU A 31 9.70 18.19 -31.67
C LEU A 31 8.95 16.86 -31.66
N LYS A 32 8.90 16.18 -30.51
CA LYS A 32 8.13 14.93 -30.36
C LYS A 32 6.62 15.18 -30.43
N VAL A 33 6.09 16.22 -29.78
CA VAL A 33 4.67 16.61 -29.91
C VAL A 33 4.34 16.98 -31.35
N ASN A 34 5.22 17.73 -32.01
CA ASN A 34 5.04 18.12 -33.41
C ASN A 34 4.99 16.90 -34.32
N SER A 35 5.81 15.87 -34.08
CA SER A 35 5.74 14.61 -34.81
C SER A 35 4.38 13.92 -34.62
N LEU A 36 3.82 13.92 -33.41
CA LEU A 36 2.47 13.39 -33.16
C LEU A 36 1.39 14.16 -33.91
N TYR A 37 1.51 15.49 -33.95
CA TYR A 37 0.63 16.38 -34.71
C TYR A 37 0.68 16.05 -36.21
N GLU A 38 1.89 15.97 -36.80
CA GLU A 38 2.08 15.67 -38.22
C GLU A 38 1.60 14.26 -38.61
N ASN A 39 1.62 13.32 -37.66
CA ASN A 39 1.05 11.99 -37.83
C ASN A 39 -0.49 11.95 -37.71
N GLY A 40 -1.17 13.11 -37.73
CA GLY A 40 -2.63 13.23 -37.79
C GLY A 40 -3.34 12.98 -36.46
N ASN A 41 -2.66 13.23 -35.32
CA ASN A 41 -3.29 13.17 -34.00
C ASN A 41 -3.79 14.54 -33.57
N TYR A 42 -4.82 14.53 -32.72
CA TYR A 42 -5.34 15.75 -32.11
C TYR A 42 -4.53 16.09 -30.87
N ILE A 43 -4.02 17.32 -30.80
CA ILE A 43 -3.07 17.75 -29.76
C ILE A 43 -3.67 18.90 -28.97
N LYS A 44 -3.76 18.73 -27.65
CA LYS A 44 -4.17 19.76 -26.70
C LYS A 44 -3.01 20.05 -25.75
N TYR A 45 -2.70 21.33 -25.57
CA TYR A 45 -1.89 21.77 -24.45
C TYR A 45 -2.80 22.26 -23.32
N PHE A 46 -2.44 21.90 -22.09
CA PHE A 46 -3.13 22.40 -20.92
C PHE A 46 -2.15 22.95 -19.88
N THR A 47 -2.61 23.87 -19.06
CA THR A 47 -1.82 24.38 -17.93
C THR A 47 -2.74 24.83 -16.80
N ALA A 48 -2.22 24.75 -15.57
CA ALA A 48 -2.84 25.30 -14.37
C ALA A 48 -2.37 26.73 -14.05
N ARG A 49 -1.61 27.38 -14.94
CA ARG A 49 -1.17 28.79 -14.80
C ARG A 49 -2.35 29.68 -14.43
N GLY A 50 -2.21 30.42 -13.33
CA GLY A 50 -3.24 31.35 -12.86
C GLY A 50 -4.33 30.73 -12.00
N SER A 51 -4.43 29.40 -11.87
CA SER A 51 -5.47 28.75 -11.05
C SER A 51 -5.48 29.19 -9.58
N GLY A 52 -4.29 29.41 -9.00
CA GLY A 52 -4.15 29.92 -7.62
C GLY A 52 -4.22 31.45 -7.47
N THR A 53 -4.04 32.22 -8.56
CA THR A 53 -3.93 33.69 -8.50
C THR A 53 -5.07 34.43 -9.20
N GLY A 54 -5.89 33.74 -10.00
CA GLY A 54 -6.94 34.32 -10.84
C GLY A 54 -6.42 35.12 -12.05
N ILE A 55 -5.11 35.20 -12.26
CA ILE A 55 -4.51 35.93 -13.38
C ILE A 55 -4.65 35.08 -14.65
N ASP A 56 -5.20 35.68 -15.71
CA ASP A 56 -5.24 35.04 -17.03
C ASP A 56 -3.87 35.08 -17.71
N TRP A 57 -3.30 33.90 -17.94
CA TRP A 57 -2.00 33.71 -18.59
C TRP A 57 -2.11 33.19 -20.02
N HIS A 58 -3.32 33.15 -20.60
CA HIS A 58 -3.57 32.56 -21.91
C HIS A 58 -2.71 33.20 -23.00
N ASP A 59 -2.70 34.53 -23.11
CA ASP A 59 -1.95 35.23 -24.16
C ASP A 59 -0.43 35.07 -24.06
N LEU A 60 0.11 35.09 -22.84
CA LEU A 60 1.54 34.82 -22.63
C LEU A 60 1.88 33.40 -23.05
N THR A 61 1.07 32.44 -22.61
CA THR A 61 1.31 31.01 -22.83
C THR A 61 1.19 30.67 -24.32
N LYS A 62 0.20 31.21 -24.99
CA LYS A 62 0.05 31.10 -26.45
C LYS A 62 1.26 31.68 -27.18
N LYS A 63 1.67 32.91 -26.85
CA LYS A 63 2.85 33.55 -27.44
C LYS A 63 4.11 32.71 -27.25
N GLN A 64 4.28 32.10 -26.08
CA GLN A 64 5.40 31.21 -25.78
C GLN A 64 5.37 29.96 -26.67
N LEU A 65 4.26 29.22 -26.69
CA LEU A 65 4.11 28.02 -27.54
C LEU A 65 4.35 28.32 -29.02
N ASP A 66 3.79 29.43 -29.51
CA ASP A 66 3.96 29.87 -30.90
C ASP A 66 5.44 30.22 -31.18
N THR A 67 6.11 30.92 -30.26
CA THR A 67 7.54 31.28 -30.37
C THR A 67 8.42 30.04 -30.34
N TRP A 68 8.07 29.03 -29.55
CA TRP A 68 8.81 27.78 -29.45
C TRP A 68 8.51 26.80 -30.59
N GLY A 69 7.58 27.15 -31.49
CA GLY A 69 7.21 26.33 -32.65
C GLY A 69 6.38 25.10 -32.29
N ALA A 70 5.64 25.13 -31.18
CA ALA A 70 4.76 24.03 -30.78
C ALA A 70 3.50 23.98 -31.64
N LYS A 71 3.18 22.80 -32.18
CA LYS A 71 1.98 22.53 -32.99
C LYS A 71 0.90 21.92 -32.12
N TYR A 72 -0.29 22.51 -32.15
CA TYR A 72 -1.43 22.10 -31.35
C TYR A 72 -2.74 22.53 -31.99
N HIS A 73 -3.84 21.94 -31.53
CA HIS A 73 -5.19 22.29 -31.95
C HIS A 73 -5.90 23.15 -30.90
N GLU A 74 -5.66 22.88 -29.61
CA GLU A 74 -6.27 23.62 -28.50
C GLU A 74 -5.23 23.93 -27.40
N LEU A 75 -5.35 25.13 -26.81
CA LEU A 75 -4.68 25.53 -25.58
C LEU A 75 -5.76 25.78 -24.52
N ILE A 76 -5.61 25.17 -23.35
CA ILE A 76 -6.64 25.18 -22.31
C ILE A 76 -6.03 25.56 -20.96
N LEU A 77 -6.59 26.59 -20.31
CA LEU A 77 -6.28 26.92 -18.92
C LEU A 77 -7.26 26.14 -18.03
N GLY A 78 -6.81 25.00 -17.50
CA GLY A 78 -7.64 24.01 -16.83
C GLY A 78 -7.42 22.59 -17.39
N LYS A 79 -8.07 21.58 -16.81
CA LYS A 79 -7.89 20.18 -17.19
C LYS A 79 -8.97 19.74 -18.20
N PRO A 80 -8.62 19.39 -19.46
CA PRO A 80 -9.61 19.03 -20.47
C PRO A 80 -10.03 17.54 -20.45
N GLU A 81 -10.63 17.05 -21.53
CA GLU A 81 -10.78 15.60 -21.79
C GLU A 81 -9.74 15.14 -22.83
N GLY A 82 -9.34 13.87 -22.78
CA GLY A 82 -8.41 13.28 -23.75
C GLY A 82 -8.17 11.78 -23.58
N ASP A 83 -7.69 11.12 -24.65
CA ASP A 83 -7.31 9.70 -24.64
C ASP A 83 -6.02 9.44 -23.84
N PHE A 84 -5.09 10.41 -23.90
CA PHE A 84 -3.78 10.32 -23.27
C PHE A 84 -3.41 11.62 -22.57
N TYR A 85 -3.03 11.50 -21.30
CA TYR A 85 -2.45 12.57 -20.50
C TYR A 85 -0.95 12.34 -20.31
N ILE A 86 -0.14 13.32 -20.72
CA ILE A 86 1.32 13.29 -20.61
C ILE A 86 1.75 14.50 -19.79
N ASP A 87 2.38 14.19 -18.66
CA ASP A 87 2.59 15.08 -17.51
C ASP A 87 3.84 14.54 -16.77
N ASP A 88 4.64 15.40 -16.15
CA ASP A 88 5.83 15.01 -15.39
C ASP A 88 5.49 14.11 -14.18
N LYS A 89 4.26 14.20 -13.67
CA LYS A 89 3.70 13.42 -12.54
C LYS A 89 2.77 12.28 -12.97
N GLY A 90 2.15 12.39 -14.15
CA GLY A 90 1.22 11.39 -14.69
C GLY A 90 1.93 10.30 -15.50
N LYS A 91 1.76 10.32 -16.83
CA LYS A 91 2.66 9.58 -17.73
C LYS A 91 3.91 10.43 -17.98
N ASN A 92 4.98 10.10 -17.25
CA ASN A 92 6.22 10.86 -17.28
C ASN A 92 6.73 11.08 -18.72
N ALA A 93 6.79 12.35 -19.12
CA ALA A 93 7.15 12.77 -20.47
C ALA A 93 8.56 12.36 -20.90
N LEU A 94 9.51 12.21 -19.97
CA LEU A 94 10.88 11.79 -20.26
C LEU A 94 10.97 10.31 -20.61
N THR A 95 10.14 9.48 -19.97
CA THR A 95 10.11 8.03 -20.19
C THR A 95 9.02 7.56 -21.17
N TYR A 96 8.12 8.46 -21.56
CA TYR A 96 7.05 8.14 -22.49
C TYR A 96 7.62 7.81 -23.87
N ASN A 97 7.15 6.73 -24.51
CA ASN A 97 7.58 6.39 -25.86
C ASN A 97 6.72 7.15 -26.88
N TRP A 98 7.20 8.33 -27.29
CA TRP A 98 6.54 9.24 -28.22
C TRP A 98 6.38 8.71 -29.65
N ALA A 99 7.22 7.75 -30.06
CA ALA A 99 7.27 7.26 -31.44
C ALA A 99 6.32 6.10 -31.73
N ASN A 100 5.73 5.49 -30.70
CA ASN A 100 4.93 4.27 -30.85
C ASN A 100 3.47 4.52 -30.47
N THR A 101 2.76 5.28 -31.31
CA THR A 101 1.30 5.51 -31.18
C THR A 101 0.46 4.33 -31.65
N SER A 102 1.09 3.26 -32.13
CA SER A 102 0.53 1.91 -32.09
C SER A 102 0.50 1.45 -30.64
N ILE A 103 -0.60 1.74 -29.93
CA ILE A 103 -1.02 0.83 -28.87
C ILE A 103 -1.15 -0.53 -29.57
N PRO A 104 -0.49 -1.61 -29.11
CA PRO A 104 -0.90 -2.94 -29.51
C PRO A 104 -2.38 -3.06 -29.13
N LEU A 105 -3.27 -3.12 -30.10
CA LEU A 105 -4.61 -3.63 -29.88
C LEU A 105 -4.44 -5.09 -29.44
N ASN A 106 -4.60 -5.35 -28.14
CA ASN A 106 -4.66 -6.66 -27.48
C ASN A 106 -3.53 -7.62 -27.86
N ASP A 107 -2.50 -7.75 -27.03
CA ASP A 107 -2.57 -8.78 -26.00
C ASP A 107 -1.94 -8.30 -24.68
N LYS A 108 -2.65 -7.43 -23.94
CA LYS A 108 -2.64 -7.67 -22.49
C LYS A 108 -3.47 -8.91 -22.30
N ASN A 109 -2.82 -10.06 -22.35
CA ASN A 109 -3.44 -11.30 -21.93
C ASN A 109 -3.65 -11.18 -20.41
N TYR A 110 -4.66 -10.42 -20.01
CA TYR A 110 -5.07 -10.26 -18.62
C TYR A 110 -5.33 -11.63 -18.02
N GLY A 111 -5.80 -12.59 -18.82
CA GLY A 111 -5.85 -14.00 -18.46
C GLY A 111 -4.50 -14.57 -18.02
N ASN A 112 -3.41 -14.31 -18.76
CA ASN A 112 -2.06 -14.72 -18.36
C ASN A 112 -1.58 -13.99 -17.11
N VAL A 113 -1.83 -12.69 -16.95
CA VAL A 113 -1.45 -11.94 -15.74
C VAL A 113 -2.21 -12.49 -14.53
N ILE A 114 -3.52 -12.68 -14.64
CA ILE A 114 -4.37 -13.28 -13.60
C ILE A 114 -3.85 -14.67 -13.24
N LYS A 115 -3.60 -15.53 -14.25
CA LYS A 115 -3.03 -16.87 -14.03
C LYS A 115 -1.67 -16.80 -13.34
N GLN A 116 -0.79 -15.89 -13.74
CA GLN A 116 0.53 -15.72 -13.13
C GLN A 116 0.43 -15.27 -11.67
N GLU A 117 -0.45 -14.32 -11.35
CA GLU A 117 -0.66 -13.88 -9.95
C GLU A 117 -1.26 -15.01 -9.09
N ILE A 118 -2.20 -15.78 -9.62
CA ILE A 118 -2.75 -16.96 -8.93
C ILE A 118 -1.67 -18.03 -8.75
N ILE A 119 -0.88 -18.34 -9.78
CA ILE A 119 0.22 -19.32 -9.69
C ILE A 119 1.27 -18.87 -8.67
N LYS A 120 1.62 -17.57 -8.60
CA LYS A 120 2.51 -17.05 -7.56
C LYS A 120 1.97 -17.29 -6.16
N SER A 121 0.66 -17.10 -5.97
CA SER A 121 -0.01 -17.38 -4.70
C SER A 121 0.04 -18.88 -4.34
N ILE A 122 -0.31 -19.75 -5.29
CA ILE A 122 -0.24 -21.21 -5.15
C ILE A 122 1.18 -21.65 -4.77
N ASN A 123 2.19 -21.25 -5.54
CA ASN A 123 3.58 -21.63 -5.29
C ASN A 123 4.06 -21.14 -3.91
N THR A 124 3.61 -19.97 -3.47
CA THR A 124 3.97 -19.45 -2.14
C THR A 124 3.32 -20.26 -1.02
N LEU A 125 2.05 -20.67 -1.20
CA LEU A 125 1.38 -21.58 -0.27
C LEU A 125 2.08 -22.95 -0.22
N GLU A 126 2.42 -23.53 -1.37
CA GLU A 126 3.15 -24.81 -1.45
C GLU A 126 4.50 -24.71 -0.73
N ASN A 127 5.30 -23.67 -1.02
CA ASN A 127 6.58 -23.43 -0.34
C ASN A 127 6.42 -23.26 1.18
N PHE A 128 5.34 -22.60 1.63
CA PHE A 128 5.07 -22.45 3.06
C PHE A 128 4.70 -23.79 3.71
N LEU A 129 3.90 -24.61 3.01
CA LEU A 129 3.47 -25.95 3.48
C LEU A 129 4.64 -26.93 3.60
N GLU A 130 5.58 -26.90 2.65
CA GLU A 130 6.77 -27.76 2.66
C GLU A 130 7.74 -27.42 3.80
N ASN A 131 7.67 -26.20 4.34
CA ASN A 131 8.51 -25.77 5.44
C ASN A 131 7.93 -26.20 6.80
N HIS A 132 8.36 -27.37 7.30
CA HIS A 132 7.94 -27.91 8.60
C HIS A 132 8.09 -26.93 9.78
N SER A 133 9.12 -26.07 9.77
CA SER A 133 9.32 -25.07 10.83
C SER A 133 8.25 -23.97 10.82
N SER A 134 7.75 -23.62 9.63
CA SER A 134 6.65 -22.66 9.47
C SER A 134 5.35 -23.23 10.03
N ILE A 135 5.03 -24.48 9.70
CA ILE A 135 3.84 -25.16 10.25
C ILE A 135 3.90 -25.29 11.77
N SER A 136 5.05 -25.71 12.32
CA SER A 136 5.25 -25.80 13.77
C SER A 136 5.09 -24.43 14.46
N SER A 137 5.50 -23.35 13.81
CA SER A 137 5.30 -22.00 14.32
C SER A 137 3.82 -21.60 14.38
N ILE A 138 3.02 -21.94 13.36
CA ILE A 138 1.57 -21.70 13.37
C ILE A 138 0.87 -22.52 14.47
N GLU A 139 1.28 -23.78 14.65
CA GLU A 139 0.77 -24.61 15.74
C GLU A 139 1.10 -24.00 17.11
N LYS A 140 2.34 -23.55 17.29
CA LYS A 140 2.80 -22.87 18.51
C LYS A 140 1.98 -21.61 18.81
N VAL A 141 1.78 -20.74 17.81
CA VAL A 141 0.95 -19.53 17.97
C VAL A 141 -0.48 -19.90 18.36
N SER A 142 -1.06 -20.89 17.70
CA SER A 142 -2.44 -21.33 17.97
C SER A 142 -2.60 -21.85 19.40
N LYS A 143 -1.63 -22.63 19.91
CA LYS A 143 -1.61 -23.08 21.31
C LYS A 143 -1.48 -21.91 22.28
N LEU A 144 -0.60 -20.96 21.99
CA LEU A 144 -0.44 -19.75 22.80
C LEU A 144 -1.71 -18.89 22.83
N CYS A 145 -2.46 -18.81 21.72
CA CYS A 145 -3.78 -18.15 21.71
C CYS A 145 -4.72 -18.84 22.71
N GLN A 146 -4.81 -20.18 22.67
CA GLN A 146 -5.67 -20.93 23.59
C GLN A 146 -5.26 -20.73 25.05
N GLU A 147 -3.96 -20.79 25.34
CA GLU A 147 -3.41 -20.59 26.69
C GLU A 147 -3.67 -19.18 27.20
N CYS A 148 -3.42 -18.16 26.35
CA CYS A 148 -3.72 -16.75 26.61
C CYS A 148 -5.18 -16.56 27.02
N LEU A 149 -6.11 -17.10 26.23
CA LEU A 149 -7.54 -16.97 26.49
C LEU A 149 -7.97 -17.72 27.75
N LYS A 150 -7.45 -18.95 27.98
CA LYS A 150 -7.75 -19.75 29.18
C LYS A 150 -7.30 -19.07 30.48
N LYS A 151 -6.19 -18.33 30.46
CA LYS A 151 -5.71 -17.56 31.62
C LYS A 151 -6.35 -16.18 31.77
N GLY A 152 -7.37 -15.87 30.97
CA GLY A 152 -8.11 -14.60 31.02
C GLY A 152 -7.40 -13.42 30.34
N GLY A 153 -6.37 -13.68 29.53
CA GLY A 153 -5.76 -12.68 28.65
C GLY A 153 -6.55 -12.47 27.36
N LYS A 154 -6.07 -11.54 26.52
CA LYS A 154 -6.67 -11.24 25.20
C LYS A 154 -5.65 -11.31 24.07
N ILE A 155 -6.15 -11.52 22.86
CA ILE A 155 -5.33 -11.46 21.65
C ILE A 155 -5.31 -10.02 21.12
N ILE A 156 -4.13 -9.43 21.01
CA ILE A 156 -3.94 -8.05 20.54
C ILE A 156 -3.33 -8.08 19.15
N PHE A 157 -3.94 -7.38 18.19
CA PHE A 157 -3.49 -7.35 16.80
C PHE A 157 -3.01 -5.96 16.39
N ALA A 158 -2.01 -5.90 15.51
CA ALA A 158 -1.57 -4.65 14.87
C ALA A 158 -0.96 -4.89 13.49
N GLY A 159 -1.05 -3.89 12.60
CA GLY A 159 -0.49 -3.92 11.26
C GLY A 159 -0.69 -2.59 10.55
N ASN A 160 -0.07 -2.41 9.37
CA ASN A 160 -0.20 -1.19 8.56
C ASN A 160 -0.87 -1.48 7.21
N GLY A 161 -1.68 -0.54 6.70
CA GLY A 161 -2.30 -0.66 5.37
C GLY A 161 -3.17 -1.91 5.24
N GLY A 162 -2.94 -2.73 4.22
CA GLY A 162 -3.66 -4.01 4.06
C GLY A 162 -3.52 -4.93 5.27
N SER A 163 -2.35 -4.94 5.93
CA SER A 163 -2.14 -5.72 7.16
C SER A 163 -2.91 -5.16 8.37
N PHE A 164 -3.30 -3.88 8.35
CA PHE A 164 -4.22 -3.31 9.34
C PHE A 164 -5.66 -3.81 9.12
N ALA A 165 -6.05 -4.03 7.87
CA ALA A 165 -7.33 -4.67 7.56
C ALA A 165 -7.35 -6.11 8.10
N ASP A 166 -6.28 -6.88 7.90
CA ASP A 166 -6.15 -8.23 8.45
C ASP A 166 -6.22 -8.23 9.99
N ALA A 167 -5.51 -7.30 10.66
CA ALA A 167 -5.55 -7.16 12.12
C ALA A 167 -6.97 -6.93 12.66
N GLN A 168 -7.73 -6.02 12.03
CA GLN A 168 -9.13 -5.75 12.38
C GLN A 168 -10.03 -6.95 12.09
N HIS A 169 -9.88 -7.56 10.92
CA HIS A 169 -10.63 -8.74 10.51
C HIS A 169 -10.47 -9.86 11.52
N LEU A 170 -9.23 -10.24 11.84
CA LEU A 170 -8.94 -11.33 12.77
C LEU A 170 -9.42 -11.01 14.19
N SER A 171 -9.27 -9.75 14.65
CA SER A 171 -9.85 -9.34 15.93
C SER A 171 -11.37 -9.53 15.96
N ALA A 172 -12.06 -9.23 14.87
CA ALA A 172 -13.51 -9.39 14.77
C ALA A 172 -13.94 -10.87 14.79
N GLU A 173 -13.16 -11.76 14.16
CA GLU A 173 -13.42 -13.21 14.18
C GLU A 173 -13.33 -13.78 15.61
N PHE A 174 -12.37 -13.34 16.43
CA PHE A 174 -12.30 -13.73 17.84
C PHE A 174 -13.50 -13.21 18.65
N ILE A 175 -13.89 -11.94 18.48
CA ILE A 175 -14.99 -11.35 19.27
C ILE A 175 -16.35 -11.93 18.86
N SER A 176 -16.59 -12.09 17.56
CA SER A 176 -17.80 -12.71 17.03
C SER A 176 -17.61 -14.23 17.01
N LYS A 177 -17.40 -14.82 15.83
CA LYS A 177 -17.05 -16.22 15.60
C LYS A 177 -16.60 -16.43 14.17
N LEU A 178 -15.67 -17.36 13.92
CA LEU A 178 -15.26 -17.75 12.57
C LEU A 178 -16.12 -18.90 12.02
N LEU A 179 -16.20 -20.02 12.73
CA LEU A 179 -16.86 -21.24 12.20
C LEU A 179 -18.10 -21.64 13.00
N THR A 180 -17.92 -21.84 14.30
CA THR A 180 -18.93 -22.47 15.15
C THR A 180 -19.44 -21.47 16.18
N ASP A 181 -20.68 -21.63 16.61
CA ASP A 181 -21.20 -20.81 17.70
C ASP A 181 -20.48 -21.09 19.01
N ARG A 182 -20.09 -20.02 19.70
CA ARG A 182 -19.35 -20.04 20.96
C ARG A 182 -19.49 -18.69 21.66
N ASN A 183 -19.09 -18.64 22.93
CA ASN A 183 -18.93 -17.38 23.63
C ASN A 183 -17.88 -16.47 22.95
N PRO A 184 -18.00 -15.14 23.04
CA PRO A 184 -17.04 -14.21 22.48
C PRO A 184 -15.66 -14.40 23.13
N LEU A 185 -14.60 -14.36 22.32
CA LEU A 185 -13.22 -14.43 22.81
C LEU A 185 -12.62 -13.02 22.84
N PRO A 186 -11.95 -12.61 23.94
CA PRO A 186 -11.39 -11.28 24.06
C PRO A 186 -10.24 -11.07 23.05
N ALA A 187 -10.43 -10.10 22.16
CA ALA A 187 -9.43 -9.63 21.23
C ALA A 187 -9.58 -8.13 20.96
N ILE A 188 -8.51 -7.48 20.49
CA ILE A 188 -8.53 -6.08 20.07
C ILE A 188 -7.50 -5.83 18.96
N ALA A 189 -7.87 -5.03 17.97
CA ALA A 189 -6.94 -4.46 17.00
C ALA A 189 -6.56 -3.02 17.41
N LEU A 190 -5.26 -2.78 17.63
CA LEU A 190 -4.72 -1.46 17.97
C LEU A 190 -4.78 -0.52 16.77
N GLY A 191 -5.02 0.77 17.01
CA GLY A 191 -5.14 1.80 15.97
C GLY A 191 -6.52 1.91 15.31
N THR A 192 -7.52 1.18 15.83
CA THR A 192 -8.92 1.28 15.37
C THR A 192 -9.62 2.55 15.86
N ASN A 193 -9.21 3.07 17.01
CA ASN A 193 -9.65 4.38 17.48
C ASN A 193 -8.86 5.46 16.73
N SER A 194 -9.52 6.11 15.78
CA SER A 194 -8.92 7.19 14.98
C SER A 194 -8.51 8.40 15.82
N SER A 195 -9.21 8.70 16.91
CA SER A 195 -8.82 9.76 17.83
C SER A 195 -7.51 9.42 18.55
N SER A 196 -7.37 8.19 19.06
CA SER A 196 -6.11 7.72 19.64
C SER A 196 -4.98 7.75 18.63
N THR A 197 -5.20 7.19 17.43
CA THR A 197 -4.16 7.10 16.39
C THR A 197 -3.67 8.48 15.95
N THR A 198 -4.59 9.44 15.75
CA THR A 198 -4.22 10.80 15.33
C THR A 198 -3.58 11.60 16.46
N ALA A 199 -4.08 11.49 17.70
CA ALA A 199 -3.46 12.14 18.85
C ALA A 199 -2.06 11.59 19.12
N ILE A 200 -1.89 10.27 19.16
CA ILE A 200 -0.57 9.65 19.40
C ILE A 200 0.38 9.98 18.26
N GLY A 201 -0.08 9.87 17.00
CA GLY A 201 0.72 10.21 15.83
C GLY A 201 1.20 11.67 15.84
N ASN A 202 0.35 12.61 16.27
CA ASN A 202 0.67 14.03 16.39
C ASN A 202 1.61 14.32 17.58
N ASP A 203 1.31 13.75 18.74
CA ASP A 203 1.94 14.15 20.01
C ASP A 203 3.22 13.36 20.32
N TYR A 204 3.32 12.12 19.82
CA TYR A 204 4.42 11.18 20.12
C TYR A 204 5.07 10.58 18.87
N GLY A 205 4.60 10.91 17.67
CA GLY A 205 5.10 10.35 16.41
C GLY A 205 4.36 9.08 15.97
N PHE A 206 4.23 8.92 14.65
CA PHE A 206 3.49 7.79 14.06
C PHE A 206 4.15 6.44 14.35
N GLU A 207 5.46 6.42 14.59
CA GLU A 207 6.23 5.27 15.04
C GLU A 207 5.85 4.76 16.44
N ASN A 208 5.01 5.49 17.18
CA ASN A 208 4.58 5.12 18.54
C ASN A 208 3.09 4.79 18.65
N ILE A 209 2.34 4.78 17.53
CA ILE A 209 0.88 4.60 17.56
C ILE A 209 0.44 3.29 18.22
N PHE A 210 1.18 2.20 18.00
CA PHE A 210 0.84 0.90 18.57
C PHE A 210 1.48 0.68 19.94
N SER A 211 2.74 1.08 20.13
CA SER A 211 3.42 0.92 21.42
C SER A 211 2.73 1.69 22.54
N ARG A 212 2.18 2.88 22.25
CA ARG A 212 1.46 3.71 23.22
C ARG A 212 0.10 3.13 23.61
N GLU A 213 -0.64 2.55 22.66
CA GLU A 213 -1.88 1.82 23.00
C GLU A 213 -1.57 0.52 23.75
N LEU A 214 -0.50 -0.18 23.36
CA LEU A 214 -0.07 -1.41 24.01
C LEU A 214 0.38 -1.18 25.45
N ASP A 215 1.04 -0.05 25.76
CA ASP A 215 1.35 0.38 27.13
C ASP A 215 0.11 0.48 28.03
N ALA A 216 -1.00 0.96 27.46
CA ALA A 216 -2.23 1.20 28.21
C ALA A 216 -3.11 -0.06 28.32
N LEU A 217 -3.12 -0.89 27.28
CA LEU A 217 -4.09 -1.98 27.13
C LEU A 217 -3.47 -3.36 27.34
N GLY A 218 -2.17 -3.52 27.08
CA GLY A 218 -1.47 -4.79 27.15
C GLY A 218 -1.05 -5.17 28.57
N ASN A 219 -1.05 -6.46 28.87
CA ASN A 219 -0.49 -7.04 30.10
C ASN A 219 0.17 -8.40 29.82
N SER A 220 0.90 -8.95 30.78
CA SER A 220 1.67 -10.19 30.63
C SER A 220 0.83 -11.46 30.41
N ASN A 221 -0.49 -11.39 30.58
CA ASN A 221 -1.40 -12.46 30.19
C ASN A 221 -1.81 -12.41 28.71
N ASP A 222 -1.55 -11.32 28.00
CA ASP A 222 -1.97 -11.17 26.61
C ASP A 222 -0.99 -11.80 25.62
N LEU A 223 -1.46 -11.91 24.38
CA LEU A 223 -0.65 -12.32 23.22
C LEU A 223 -0.79 -11.26 22.11
N PHE A 224 0.34 -10.71 21.68
CA PHE A 224 0.41 -9.72 20.61
C PHE A 224 0.77 -10.37 19.27
N LEU A 225 -0.10 -10.24 18.26
CA LEU A 225 0.12 -10.74 16.92
C LEU A 225 0.21 -9.56 15.95
N ALA A 226 1.43 -9.31 15.45
CA ALA A 226 1.70 -8.20 14.56
C ALA A 226 1.90 -8.65 13.12
N PHE A 227 1.57 -7.77 12.17
CA PHE A 227 1.72 -8.01 10.73
C PHE A 227 2.51 -6.88 10.08
N SER A 228 3.63 -7.23 9.43
CA SER A 228 4.43 -6.28 8.64
C SER A 228 5.09 -7.02 7.48
N THR A 229 4.56 -6.90 6.26
CA THR A 229 5.06 -7.62 5.09
C THR A 229 6.56 -7.40 4.82
N SER A 230 7.08 -6.21 5.13
CA SER A 230 8.51 -5.87 4.99
C SER A 230 9.36 -6.23 6.20
N GLY A 231 8.76 -6.44 7.37
CA GLY A 231 9.49 -6.50 8.65
C GLY A 231 10.25 -5.22 9.06
N ASN A 232 10.00 -4.08 8.41
CA ASN A 232 10.74 -2.82 8.65
C ASN A 232 9.88 -1.68 9.22
N SER A 233 8.61 -1.93 9.52
CA SER A 233 7.69 -0.88 10.00
C SER A 233 8.07 -0.46 11.43
N GLN A 234 8.55 0.78 11.60
CA GLN A 234 9.05 1.24 12.91
C GLN A 234 7.99 1.20 14.01
N ASN A 235 6.72 1.50 13.69
CA ASN A 235 5.62 1.41 14.66
C ASN A 235 5.35 -0.01 15.16
N ILE A 236 5.56 -1.02 14.32
CA ILE A 236 5.48 -2.42 14.71
C ILE A 236 6.71 -2.81 15.54
N ILE A 237 7.91 -2.43 15.10
CA ILE A 237 9.15 -2.70 15.86
C ILE A 237 9.08 -2.11 17.27
N ASN A 238 8.59 -0.88 17.42
CA ASN A 238 8.42 -0.25 18.72
C ASN A 238 7.37 -0.98 19.59
N ALA A 239 6.29 -1.47 19.00
CA ALA A 239 5.32 -2.30 19.73
C ALA A 239 5.88 -3.65 20.16
N LEU A 240 6.72 -4.30 19.35
CA LEU A 240 7.39 -5.55 19.71
C LEU A 240 8.39 -5.36 20.84
N LYS A 241 9.22 -4.30 20.80
CA LYS A 241 10.08 -3.91 21.93
C LYS A 241 9.28 -3.69 23.20
N LYS A 242 8.12 -3.03 23.06
CA LYS A 242 7.22 -2.81 24.19
C LYS A 242 6.63 -4.10 24.76
N CYS A 243 6.38 -5.11 23.92
CA CYS A 243 6.01 -6.44 24.40
C CYS A 243 7.10 -7.06 25.28
N GLU A 244 8.38 -6.94 24.89
CA GLU A 244 9.51 -7.44 25.69
C GLU A 244 9.63 -6.72 27.04
N GLU A 245 9.53 -5.38 27.04
CA GLU A 245 9.54 -4.57 28.26
C GLU A 245 8.43 -4.99 29.25
N ASN A 246 7.23 -5.27 28.72
CA ASN A 246 6.04 -5.57 29.53
C ASN A 246 5.78 -7.09 29.70
N SER A 247 6.72 -7.95 29.28
CA SER A 247 6.57 -9.41 29.33
C SER A 247 5.29 -9.94 28.66
N ILE A 248 4.89 -9.30 27.56
CA ILE A 248 3.77 -9.72 26.71
C ILE A 248 4.31 -10.70 25.68
N ASN A 249 3.71 -11.88 25.58
CA ASN A 249 4.08 -12.82 24.52
C ASN A 249 3.72 -12.21 23.16
N TYR A 250 4.56 -12.41 22.15
CA TYR A 250 4.30 -11.85 20.83
C TYR A 250 4.78 -12.74 19.69
N PHE A 251 4.16 -12.57 18.53
CA PHE A 251 4.65 -13.06 17.24
C PHE A 251 4.49 -11.98 16.16
N ILE A 252 5.45 -11.94 15.23
CA ILE A 252 5.42 -11.05 14.07
C ILE A 252 5.35 -11.87 12.77
N PHE A 253 4.35 -11.57 11.95
CA PHE A 253 4.18 -12.12 10.61
C PHE A 253 4.80 -11.17 9.59
N THR A 254 5.74 -11.68 8.80
CA THR A 254 6.46 -10.92 7.77
C THR A 254 6.48 -11.66 6.44
N GLY A 255 7.10 -11.07 5.43
CA GLY A 255 7.64 -11.78 4.28
C GLY A 255 9.08 -11.36 4.03
N LYS A 256 9.55 -11.52 2.79
CA LYS A 256 10.94 -11.27 2.38
C LYS A 256 11.93 -12.07 3.25
N ASP A 257 13.01 -11.42 3.64
CA ASP A 257 14.01 -11.88 4.61
C ASP A 257 13.57 -11.69 6.07
N GLY A 258 12.47 -10.95 6.29
CA GLY A 258 11.96 -10.55 7.60
C GLY A 258 12.43 -9.18 8.07
N GLY A 259 13.26 -8.48 7.27
CA GLY A 259 13.75 -7.13 7.57
C GLY A 259 14.43 -7.00 8.93
N LEU A 260 14.39 -5.78 9.48
CA LEU A 260 14.87 -5.44 10.82
C LEU A 260 14.23 -6.33 11.91
N CYS A 261 12.98 -6.75 11.74
CA CYS A 261 12.35 -7.67 12.68
C CYS A 261 13.10 -9.01 12.80
N SER A 262 13.70 -9.54 11.73
CA SER A 262 14.51 -10.77 11.79
C SER A 262 15.86 -10.58 12.46
N GLU A 263 16.39 -9.35 12.48
CA GLU A 263 17.63 -9.03 13.21
C GLU A 263 17.38 -8.85 14.71
N LEU A 264 16.21 -8.33 15.07
CA LEU A 264 15.87 -7.93 16.43
C LEU A 264 15.11 -9.00 17.22
N PHE A 265 14.32 -9.86 16.55
CA PHE A 265 13.36 -10.73 17.23
C PHE A 265 13.43 -12.18 16.71
N SER A 266 13.17 -13.13 17.60
CA SER A 266 13.17 -14.57 17.28
C SER A 266 11.76 -15.13 17.02
N ASN A 267 10.70 -14.49 17.53
CA ASN A 267 9.31 -14.94 17.37
C ASN A 267 8.70 -14.48 16.03
N ILE A 268 9.30 -14.91 14.92
CA ILE A 268 8.96 -14.47 13.57
C ILE A 268 8.39 -15.60 12.71
N ILE A 269 7.32 -15.30 11.98
CA ILE A 269 6.72 -16.18 10.96
C ILE A 269 6.92 -15.52 9.60
N LYS A 270 7.76 -16.12 8.77
CA LYS A 270 8.14 -15.57 7.46
C LYS A 270 7.39 -16.25 6.34
N VAL A 271 6.61 -15.47 5.60
CA VAL A 271 6.04 -15.90 4.32
C VAL A 271 7.15 -15.91 3.25
N PRO A 272 7.34 -17.01 2.49
CA PRO A 272 8.41 -17.14 1.50
C PRO A 272 8.08 -16.39 0.20
N SER A 273 7.86 -15.08 0.29
CA SER A 273 7.59 -14.20 -0.85
C SER A 273 8.10 -12.80 -0.56
N ASP A 274 8.50 -12.07 -1.59
CA ASP A 274 8.88 -10.66 -1.53
C ASP A 274 7.78 -9.70 -2.03
N ASN A 275 6.69 -10.26 -2.57
CA ASN A 275 5.54 -9.53 -3.06
C ASN A 275 4.54 -9.26 -1.93
N THR A 276 4.31 -7.99 -1.60
CA THR A 276 3.42 -7.56 -0.51
C THR A 276 2.00 -8.12 -0.63
N ALA A 277 1.41 -8.16 -1.82
CA ALA A 277 0.05 -8.66 -2.01
C ALA A 277 -0.04 -10.18 -1.80
N ILE A 278 0.99 -10.93 -2.19
CA ILE A 278 1.07 -12.38 -1.95
C ILE A 278 1.33 -12.67 -0.48
N ILE A 279 2.19 -11.89 0.17
CA ILE A 279 2.44 -11.99 1.62
C ILE A 279 1.14 -11.79 2.40
N GLN A 280 0.34 -10.76 2.05
CA GLN A 280 -0.95 -10.49 2.69
C GLN A 280 -1.95 -11.63 2.50
N GLN A 281 -2.01 -12.26 1.32
CA GLN A 281 -2.86 -13.45 1.10
C GLN A 281 -2.52 -14.58 2.07
N LEU A 282 -1.24 -14.82 2.34
CA LEU A 282 -0.85 -15.81 3.35
C LEU A 282 -1.09 -15.32 4.78
N HIS A 283 -0.85 -14.05 5.10
CA HIS A 283 -1.12 -13.52 6.46
C HIS A 283 -2.57 -13.74 6.88
N ILE A 284 -3.54 -13.42 6.02
CA ILE A 284 -4.96 -13.66 6.34
C ILE A 284 -5.29 -15.15 6.40
N THR A 285 -4.75 -15.96 5.47
CA THR A 285 -4.94 -17.42 5.46
C THR A 285 -4.45 -18.06 6.76
N LEU A 286 -3.24 -17.70 7.20
CA LEU A 286 -2.64 -18.19 8.44
C LEU A 286 -3.40 -17.67 9.66
N GLY A 287 -3.85 -16.41 9.62
CA GLY A 287 -4.72 -15.83 10.64
C GLY A 287 -6.03 -16.61 10.82
N HIS A 288 -6.71 -16.98 9.73
CA HIS A 288 -7.91 -17.81 9.78
C HIS A 288 -7.63 -19.20 10.34
N ILE A 289 -6.50 -19.81 10.00
CA ILE A 289 -6.07 -21.10 10.59
C ILE A 289 -5.87 -20.96 12.10
N ILE A 290 -5.18 -19.91 12.54
CA ILE A 290 -4.94 -19.63 13.97
C ILE A 290 -6.27 -19.40 14.69
N CYS A 291 -7.18 -18.61 14.13
CA CYS A 291 -8.52 -18.40 14.69
C CYS A 291 -9.25 -19.74 14.85
N LYS A 292 -9.35 -20.51 13.76
CA LYS A 292 -9.98 -21.84 13.76
C LYS A 292 -9.42 -22.75 14.84
N LEU A 293 -8.10 -22.83 14.97
CA LEU A 293 -7.45 -23.67 15.97
C LEU A 293 -7.64 -23.12 17.38
N ALA A 294 -7.57 -21.81 17.57
CA ALA A 294 -7.79 -21.17 18.87
C ALA A 294 -9.21 -21.42 19.40
N GLU A 295 -10.22 -21.44 18.52
CA GLU A 295 -11.63 -21.66 18.88
C GLU A 295 -11.94 -23.08 19.37
N GLN A 296 -11.19 -24.11 18.94
CA GLN A 296 -11.52 -25.52 19.18
C GLN A 296 -11.76 -25.88 20.66
N ASN A 297 -11.08 -25.20 21.58
CA ASN A 297 -11.19 -25.43 23.02
C ASN A 297 -12.29 -24.62 23.72
N PHE A 298 -13.01 -23.77 22.97
CA PHE A 298 -14.05 -22.88 23.48
C PHE A 298 -15.40 -23.12 22.82
N LEU A 299 -15.52 -24.18 22.03
CA LEU A 299 -16.78 -24.60 21.45
C LEU A 299 -17.76 -24.94 22.58
N ASN A 300 -18.99 -24.48 22.45
CA ASN A 300 -20.07 -24.96 23.30
C ASN A 300 -20.23 -26.46 22.99
N HIS A 301 -20.02 -27.32 23.98
CA HIS A 301 -20.44 -28.71 23.86
C HIS A 301 -21.98 -28.71 23.91
N GLU A 302 -22.63 -29.00 22.77
CA GLU A 302 -24.03 -29.41 22.74
C GLU A 302 -24.20 -30.80 23.36
#